data_AF-X5Y8Q6-F1
#
_entry.id   AF-X5Y8Q6-F1
#
_cell.length_a   1.000
_cell.length_b   1.000
_cell.length_c   1.000
_cell.angle_alpha   90.00
_cell.angle_beta   90.00
_cell.angle_gamma   90.00
#
_symmetry.space_group_name_H-M   'P 1'
#
loop_
_entity.id
_entity.type
_entity.pdbx_description
1 polymer ?
#
loop_
_entity_poly.entity_id
_entity_poly.type
_entity_poly.pdbx_seq_one_letter_code
_entity_poly.pdbx_strand_id
1 'polypeptide(L)'
;MNDLSTILSEPVARLGATTITLGHALALGALVFLGLFLALVVALWRSAKARTIAAAEAADHARDAEARMAGILQSQAEMQGRMGAIADVFGARQAELNQSIGQRLDAMTGRLGQTMTEQTKSTHESLAKLQERLAVIDTAQGNIQSLAGQVVQLQAILSNKQTRGAFGQSRMEAIVADGLPMGAYEFQATLSNGSRPDCLVRMPNGAPQLAIDAKFPLEAWNAIRAADGAEQQKIAAQAFRRDIEIHVRDISEKYLIQGETQDTAFMFVPSESVFAEIHENFDAVVQKAHRARVIIVSPSLLMLSIQVIQAILKDARMREQAHLIQGEVIRLMEDVARVDERVRRLQTHFGQSAKDIDEILVSTSKVTKRGQKIEALEFGESEAEVRGGGPAKAEAGVRVADSKTGQLRLRVVEGDD
;
A
#
# COMPACT_ATOMS: atom_id res chain seq x y z
N MET A 1 -67.29 117.98 57.26
CA MET A 1 -68.05 117.73 58.50
C MET A 1 -68.09 116.21 58.66
N ASN A 2 -67.02 115.59 59.16
CA ASN A 2 -66.68 115.37 60.57
C ASN A 2 -67.70 114.56 61.39
N ASP A 3 -68.47 113.66 60.76
CA ASP A 3 -69.36 112.75 61.51
C ASP A 3 -68.72 111.38 61.87
N LEU A 4 -67.58 111.00 61.27
CA LEU A 4 -66.87 109.77 61.68
C LEU A 4 -66.01 109.98 62.94
N SER A 5 -65.48 111.18 63.15
CA SER A 5 -64.72 111.53 64.35
C SER A 5 -65.59 111.63 65.59
N THR A 6 -66.87 112.01 65.45
CA THR A 6 -67.82 112.12 66.58
C THR A 6 -68.24 110.74 67.09
N ILE A 7 -68.55 109.80 66.20
CA ILE A 7 -68.93 108.41 66.56
C ILE A 7 -67.76 107.67 67.25
N LEU A 8 -66.52 107.87 66.79
CA LEU A 8 -65.34 107.26 67.40
C LEU A 8 -65.00 107.82 68.79
N SER A 9 -65.51 109.01 69.11
CA SER A 9 -65.36 109.68 70.41
C SER A 9 -66.53 109.46 71.37
N GLU A 10 -67.57 108.72 70.98
CA GLU A 10 -68.66 108.38 71.88
C GLU A 10 -68.16 107.49 73.04
N PRO A 11 -68.46 107.86 74.29
CA PRO A 11 -68.02 107.11 75.46
C PRO A 11 -68.88 105.84 75.63
N VAL A 12 -68.24 104.67 75.58
CA VAL A 12 -68.93 103.37 75.71
C VAL A 12 -68.87 102.86 77.16
N ALA A 13 -67.85 103.24 77.93
CA ALA A 13 -67.74 102.90 79.35
C ALA A 13 -66.80 103.87 80.11
N ARG A 14 -67.11 104.13 81.38
CA ARG A 14 -66.22 104.83 82.34
C ARG A 14 -65.73 103.85 83.40
N LEU A 15 -64.42 103.63 83.44
CA LEU A 15 -63.74 103.04 84.60
C LEU A 15 -62.95 104.16 85.29
N GLY A 16 -63.44 104.65 86.43
CA GLY A 16 -62.75 105.68 87.22
C GLY A 16 -62.47 106.98 86.44
N ALA A 17 -61.23 107.48 86.51
CA ALA A 17 -60.80 108.77 85.94
C ALA A 17 -60.54 108.76 84.42
N THR A 18 -60.78 107.63 83.73
CA THR A 18 -60.51 107.48 82.29
C THR A 18 -61.79 107.08 81.55
N THR A 19 -62.08 107.79 80.45
CA THR A 19 -63.17 107.46 79.52
C THR A 19 -62.65 106.55 78.41
N ILE A 20 -63.20 105.33 78.29
CA ILE A 20 -62.88 104.44 77.17
C ILE A 20 -63.80 104.80 76.02
N THR A 21 -63.20 105.33 74.95
CA THR A 21 -63.91 105.69 73.72
C THR A 21 -64.05 104.46 72.82
N LEU A 22 -65.06 104.47 71.93
CA LEU A 22 -65.32 103.41 70.95
C LEU A 22 -64.05 103.01 70.15
N GLY A 23 -63.17 103.98 69.86
CA GLY A 23 -61.89 103.74 69.18
C GLY A 23 -60.90 102.85 69.94
N HIS A 24 -60.83 102.94 71.27
CA HIS A 24 -59.91 102.11 72.08
C HIS A 24 -60.38 100.64 72.15
N ALA A 25 -61.70 100.42 72.22
CA ALA A 25 -62.27 99.07 72.22
C ALA A 25 -62.04 98.36 70.87
N LEU A 26 -62.21 99.08 69.75
CA LEU A 26 -61.93 98.56 68.42
C LEU A 26 -60.44 98.24 68.21
N ALA A 27 -59.52 99.07 68.74
CA ALA A 27 -58.08 98.81 68.66
C ALA A 27 -57.65 97.56 69.45
N LEU A 28 -58.19 97.37 70.66
CA LEU A 28 -57.95 96.15 71.44
C LEU A 28 -58.54 94.91 70.76
N GLY A 29 -59.75 95.01 70.21
CA GLY A 29 -60.36 93.94 69.41
C GLY A 29 -59.51 93.56 68.19
N ALA A 30 -58.97 94.55 67.47
CA ALA A 30 -58.09 94.33 66.35
C ALA A 30 -56.77 93.66 66.74
N LEU A 31 -56.17 94.04 67.88
CA LEU A 31 -54.93 93.42 68.39
C LEU A 31 -55.14 91.96 68.81
N VAL A 32 -56.24 91.66 69.51
CA VAL A 32 -56.57 90.27 69.88
C VAL A 32 -56.84 89.42 68.63
N PHE A 33 -57.57 89.98 67.67
CA PHE A 33 -57.83 89.31 66.39
C PHE A 33 -56.54 89.06 65.61
N LEU A 34 -55.63 90.02 65.55
CA LEU A 34 -54.32 89.87 64.91
C LEU A 34 -53.48 88.80 65.61
N GLY A 35 -53.48 88.77 66.94
CA GLY A 35 -52.76 87.75 67.72
C GLY A 35 -53.30 86.34 67.49
N LEU A 36 -54.62 86.16 67.48
CA LEU A 36 -55.26 84.88 67.18
C LEU A 36 -55.02 84.46 65.72
N PHE A 37 -55.06 85.40 64.78
CA PHE A 37 -54.75 85.16 63.38
C PHE A 37 -53.31 84.69 63.21
N LEU A 38 -52.35 85.33 63.88
CA LEU A 38 -50.95 84.94 63.83
C LEU A 38 -50.72 83.55 64.45
N ALA A 39 -51.37 83.25 65.58
CA ALA A 39 -51.30 81.95 66.23
C ALA A 39 -51.89 80.84 65.33
N LEU A 40 -53.01 81.10 64.65
CA LEU A 40 -53.62 80.18 63.69
C LEU A 40 -52.69 79.92 62.50
N VAL A 41 -52.08 80.98 61.94
CA VAL A 41 -51.12 80.85 60.84
C VAL A 41 -49.91 80.01 61.27
N VAL A 42 -49.36 80.23 62.46
CA VAL A 42 -48.24 79.44 63.00
C VAL A 42 -48.63 77.99 63.24
N ALA A 43 -49.83 77.72 63.77
CA ALA A 43 -50.34 76.36 63.97
C ALA A 43 -50.55 75.62 62.65
N LEU A 44 -51.12 76.29 61.63
CA LEU A 44 -51.26 75.76 60.29
C LEU A 44 -49.90 75.50 59.63
N TRP A 45 -48.92 76.38 59.80
CA TRP A 45 -47.56 76.17 59.32
C TRP A 45 -46.87 74.97 60.00
N ARG A 46 -46.98 74.83 61.33
CA ARG A 46 -46.40 73.70 62.06
C ARG A 46 -47.06 72.38 61.65
N SER A 47 -48.38 72.36 61.50
CA SER A 47 -49.11 71.16 61.07
C SER A 47 -48.84 70.77 59.61
N ALA A 48 -48.71 71.75 58.71
CA ALA A 48 -48.29 71.51 57.32
C ALA A 48 -46.88 70.93 57.26
N LYS A 49 -45.93 71.49 58.03
CA LYS A 49 -44.54 71.01 58.08
C LYS A 49 -44.42 69.59 58.68
N ALA A 50 -45.24 69.26 59.68
CA ALA A 50 -45.28 67.91 60.24
C ALA A 50 -45.83 66.87 59.24
N ARG A 51 -46.89 67.24 58.49
CA ARG A 51 -47.46 66.36 57.45
C ARG A 51 -46.49 66.11 56.30
N THR A 52 -45.70 67.11 55.90
CA THR A 52 -44.71 66.92 54.83
C THR A 52 -43.58 65.98 55.23
N ILE A 53 -43.16 65.98 56.50
CA ILE A 53 -42.08 65.09 56.97
C ILE A 53 -42.59 63.64 57.05
N ALA A 54 -43.78 63.41 57.62
CA ALA A 54 -44.38 62.08 57.70
C ALA A 54 -44.68 61.48 56.31
N ALA A 55 -45.08 62.32 55.33
CA ALA A 55 -45.29 61.88 53.95
C ALA A 55 -43.98 61.49 53.25
N ALA A 56 -42.87 62.18 53.58
CA ALA A 56 -41.55 61.84 53.06
C ALA A 56 -41.04 60.49 53.61
N GLU A 57 -41.16 60.26 54.93
CA GLU A 57 -40.76 59.00 55.55
C GLU A 57 -41.58 57.80 55.04
N ALA A 58 -42.89 57.97 54.83
CA ALA A 58 -43.75 56.94 54.26
C ALA A 58 -43.38 56.62 52.79
N ALA A 59 -43.00 57.63 52.01
CA ALA A 59 -42.55 57.44 50.63
C ALA A 59 -41.20 56.70 50.55
N ASP A 60 -40.28 56.98 51.47
CA ASP A 60 -38.99 56.29 51.53
C ASP A 60 -39.14 54.83 51.96
N HIS A 61 -40.01 54.54 52.96
CA HIS A 61 -40.31 53.15 53.33
C HIS A 61 -41.00 52.35 52.22
N ALA A 62 -41.89 52.99 51.45
CA ALA A 62 -42.51 52.35 50.28
C ALA A 62 -41.48 52.02 49.20
N ARG A 63 -40.56 52.94 48.90
CA ARG A 63 -39.46 52.73 47.95
C ARG A 63 -38.51 51.62 48.39
N ASP A 64 -38.15 51.56 49.66
CA ASP A 64 -37.29 50.50 50.21
C ASP A 64 -37.96 49.12 50.13
N ALA A 65 -39.27 49.04 50.39
CA ALA A 65 -40.02 47.80 50.28
C ALA A 65 -40.13 47.32 48.82
N GLU A 66 -40.40 48.23 47.89
CA GLU A 66 -40.41 47.94 46.45
C GLU A 66 -39.03 47.51 45.95
N ALA A 67 -37.95 48.17 46.39
CA ALA A 67 -36.58 47.81 46.02
C ALA A 67 -36.19 46.41 46.52
N ARG A 68 -36.61 46.03 47.74
CA ARG A 68 -36.39 44.67 48.27
C ARG A 68 -37.18 43.62 47.48
N MET A 69 -38.45 43.88 47.18
CA MET A 69 -39.26 42.96 46.35
C MET A 69 -38.70 42.83 44.93
N ALA A 70 -38.27 43.92 44.32
CA ALA A 70 -37.62 43.91 43.02
C ALA A 70 -36.31 43.10 43.04
N GLY A 71 -35.49 43.26 44.08
CA GLY A 71 -34.27 42.47 44.27
C GLY A 71 -34.54 40.97 44.45
N ILE A 72 -35.60 40.60 45.18
CA ILE A 72 -36.01 39.20 45.34
C ILE A 72 -36.49 38.62 44.00
N LEU A 73 -37.35 39.33 43.28
CA LEU A 73 -37.83 38.90 41.96
C LEU A 73 -36.69 38.78 40.94
N GLN A 74 -35.74 39.72 40.96
CA GLN A 74 -34.55 39.65 40.12
C GLN A 74 -33.67 38.44 40.48
N SER A 75 -33.40 38.21 41.76
CA SER A 75 -32.62 37.04 42.18
C SER A 75 -33.32 35.71 41.87
N GLN A 76 -34.65 35.66 41.92
CA GLN A 76 -35.44 34.50 41.53
C GLN A 76 -35.40 34.28 40.00
N ALA A 77 -35.49 35.35 39.21
CA ALA A 77 -35.36 35.29 37.76
C ALA A 77 -33.94 34.88 37.33
N GLU A 78 -32.90 35.39 37.99
CA GLU A 78 -31.52 34.96 37.78
C GLU A 78 -31.31 33.49 38.17
N MET A 79 -31.95 33.03 39.27
CA MET A 79 -31.90 31.62 39.68
C MET A 79 -32.61 30.71 38.67
N GLN A 80 -33.78 31.11 38.16
CA GLN A 80 -34.50 30.37 37.12
C GLN A 80 -33.73 30.35 35.81
N GLY A 81 -33.11 31.47 35.40
CA GLY A 81 -32.24 31.53 34.23
C GLY A 81 -31.00 30.65 34.36
N ARG A 82 -30.37 30.63 35.55
CA ARG A 82 -29.26 29.72 35.86
C ARG A 82 -29.70 28.26 35.84
N MET A 83 -30.88 27.93 36.36
CA MET A 83 -31.40 26.55 36.30
C MET A 83 -31.76 26.12 34.88
N GLY A 84 -32.27 27.03 34.04
CA GLY A 84 -32.44 26.79 32.61
C GLY A 84 -31.10 26.52 31.91
N ALA A 85 -30.09 27.37 32.15
CA ALA A 85 -28.75 27.17 31.60
C ALA A 85 -28.08 25.88 32.11
N ILE A 86 -28.30 25.50 33.38
CA ILE A 86 -27.83 24.23 33.93
C ILE A 86 -28.53 23.07 33.22
N ALA A 87 -29.86 23.12 33.03
CA ALA A 87 -30.59 22.09 32.30
C ALA A 87 -30.13 21.94 30.85
N ASP A 88 -29.87 23.05 30.16
CA ASP A 88 -29.35 23.04 28.78
C ASP A 88 -27.92 22.47 28.71
N VAL A 89 -27.04 22.85 29.65
CA VAL A 89 -25.67 22.32 29.72
C VAL A 89 -25.68 20.84 30.07
N PHE A 90 -26.54 20.39 31.00
CA PHE A 90 -26.69 18.97 31.32
C PHE A 90 -27.26 18.19 30.14
N GLY A 91 -28.25 18.73 29.43
CA GLY A 91 -28.81 18.13 28.22
C GLY A 91 -27.77 17.99 27.11
N ALA A 92 -27.02 19.05 26.83
CA ALA A 92 -25.96 19.06 25.83
C ALA A 92 -24.81 18.09 26.21
N ARG A 93 -24.36 18.11 27.47
CA ARG A 93 -23.32 17.19 27.97
C ARG A 93 -23.78 15.72 27.96
N GLN A 94 -25.04 15.44 28.27
CA GLN A 94 -25.60 14.09 28.22
C GLN A 94 -25.72 13.58 26.78
N ALA A 95 -26.13 14.45 25.84
CA ALA A 95 -26.18 14.13 24.42
C ALA A 95 -24.77 13.89 23.85
N GLU A 96 -23.80 14.74 24.19
CA GLU A 96 -22.39 14.59 23.82
C GLU A 96 -21.79 13.30 24.40
N LEU A 97 -22.11 12.97 25.66
CA LEU A 97 -21.70 11.72 26.29
C LEU A 97 -22.27 10.51 25.53
N ASN A 98 -23.59 10.50 25.27
CA ASN A 98 -24.25 9.42 24.53
C ASN A 98 -23.68 9.27 23.11
N GLN A 99 -23.39 10.38 22.42
CA GLN A 99 -22.77 10.37 21.10
C GLN A 99 -21.34 9.83 21.16
N SER A 100 -20.55 10.24 22.15
CA SER A 100 -19.18 9.75 22.34
C SER A 100 -19.14 8.26 22.70
N ILE A 101 -20.10 7.78 23.48
CA ILE A 101 -20.26 6.36 23.80
C ILE A 101 -20.66 5.59 22.54
N GLY A 102 -21.62 6.10 21.75
CA GLY A 102 -22.00 5.50 20.47
C GLY A 102 -20.81 5.37 19.52
N GLN A 103 -20.06 6.46 19.32
CA GLN A 103 -18.87 6.46 18.46
C GLN A 103 -17.78 5.51 18.96
N ARG A 104 -17.56 5.43 20.28
CA ARG A 104 -16.60 4.48 20.87
C ARG A 104 -17.06 3.04 20.71
N LEU A 105 -18.34 2.75 20.89
CA LEU A 105 -18.92 1.42 20.70
C LEU A 105 -18.89 1.01 19.23
N ASP A 106 -19.16 1.91 18.30
CA ASP A 106 -19.06 1.64 16.85
C ASP A 106 -17.61 1.38 16.45
N ALA A 107 -16.68 2.20 16.93
CA ALA A 107 -15.25 1.99 16.68
C ALA A 107 -14.74 0.69 17.31
N MET A 108 -15.21 0.33 18.51
CA MET A 108 -14.86 -0.91 19.18
C MET A 108 -15.46 -2.12 18.46
N THR A 109 -16.72 -2.04 18.03
CA THR A 109 -17.41 -3.08 17.23
C THR A 109 -16.72 -3.29 15.89
N GLY A 110 -16.35 -2.20 15.20
CA GLY A 110 -15.60 -2.28 13.94
C GLY A 110 -14.23 -2.94 14.11
N ARG A 111 -13.47 -2.54 15.16
CA ARG A 111 -12.18 -3.16 15.48
C ARG A 111 -12.32 -4.63 15.87
N LEU A 112 -13.31 -4.98 16.68
CA LEU A 112 -13.59 -6.37 17.06
C LEU A 112 -13.98 -7.23 15.85
N GLY A 113 -14.77 -6.69 14.92
CA GLY A 113 -15.11 -7.37 13.67
C GLY A 113 -13.87 -7.61 12.79
N GLN A 114 -13.00 -6.60 12.68
CA GLN A 114 -11.76 -6.71 11.92
C GLN A 114 -10.77 -7.69 12.56
N THR A 115 -10.55 -7.61 13.88
CA THR A 115 -9.65 -8.53 14.58
C THR A 115 -10.18 -9.95 14.61
N MET A 116 -11.50 -10.16 14.76
CA MET A 116 -12.09 -11.49 14.60
C MET A 116 -11.90 -12.03 13.19
N THR A 117 -12.09 -11.21 12.16
CA THR A 117 -11.89 -11.64 10.77
C THR A 117 -10.43 -11.99 10.48
N GLU A 118 -9.48 -11.15 10.93
CA GLU A 118 -8.04 -11.43 10.83
C GLU A 118 -7.63 -12.65 11.64
N GLN A 119 -8.17 -12.83 12.84
CA GLN A 119 -7.88 -13.97 13.69
C GLN A 119 -8.49 -15.26 13.12
N THR A 120 -9.70 -15.22 12.57
CA THR A 120 -10.30 -16.35 11.84
C THR A 120 -9.47 -16.70 10.61
N LYS A 121 -9.02 -15.71 9.83
CA LYS A 121 -8.15 -15.93 8.66
C LYS A 121 -6.81 -16.54 9.07
N SER A 122 -6.13 -15.97 10.07
CA SER A 122 -4.88 -16.50 10.62
C SER A 122 -5.06 -17.91 11.20
N THR A 123 -6.20 -18.19 11.84
CA THR A 123 -6.53 -19.53 12.34
C THR A 123 -6.76 -20.49 11.19
N HIS A 124 -7.46 -20.08 10.12
CA HIS A 124 -7.67 -20.91 8.93
C HIS A 124 -6.35 -21.21 8.20
N GLU A 125 -5.48 -20.21 8.04
CA GLU A 125 -4.14 -20.40 7.47
C GLU A 125 -3.26 -21.30 8.35
N SER A 126 -3.36 -21.16 9.67
CA SER A 126 -2.64 -22.04 10.62
C SER A 126 -3.19 -23.47 10.57
N LEU A 127 -4.50 -23.65 10.50
CA LEU A 127 -5.13 -24.96 10.33
C LEU A 127 -4.79 -25.59 8.97
N ALA A 128 -4.75 -24.81 7.90
CA ALA A 128 -4.32 -25.27 6.58
C ALA A 128 -2.85 -25.71 6.60
N LYS A 129 -1.96 -24.93 7.22
CA LYS A 129 -0.55 -25.30 7.43
C LYS A 129 -0.41 -26.53 8.34
N LEU A 130 -1.29 -26.70 9.33
CA LEU A 130 -1.31 -27.90 10.17
C LEU A 130 -1.82 -29.12 9.39
N GLN A 131 -2.83 -28.98 8.55
CA GLN A 131 -3.31 -30.03 7.65
C GLN A 131 -2.24 -30.44 6.64
N GLU A 132 -1.51 -29.47 6.07
CA GLU A 132 -0.36 -29.73 5.20
C GLU A 132 0.75 -30.47 5.95
N ARG A 133 1.10 -30.03 7.17
CA ARG A 133 2.06 -30.74 8.03
C ARG A 133 1.58 -32.14 8.43
N LEU A 134 0.30 -32.32 8.70
CA LEU A 134 -0.29 -33.63 9.01
C LEU A 134 -0.27 -34.54 7.78
N ALA A 135 -0.53 -34.03 6.57
CA ALA A 135 -0.37 -34.79 5.33
C ALA A 135 1.09 -35.18 5.08
N VAL A 136 2.04 -34.30 5.41
CA VAL A 136 3.48 -34.63 5.39
C VAL A 136 3.84 -35.70 6.44
N ILE A 137 3.20 -35.69 7.61
CA ILE A 137 3.41 -36.72 8.63
C ILE A 137 2.79 -38.06 8.21
N ASP A 138 1.59 -38.05 7.62
CA ASP A 138 0.88 -39.25 7.16
C ASP A 138 1.65 -39.90 5.98
N THR A 139 2.19 -39.08 5.07
CA THR A 139 3.12 -39.53 4.02
C THR A 139 4.45 -40.01 4.61
N ALA A 140 4.99 -39.34 5.63
CA ALA A 140 6.20 -39.81 6.32
C ALA A 140 5.97 -41.14 7.06
N GLN A 141 4.82 -41.36 7.70
CA GLN A 141 4.44 -42.63 8.31
C GLN A 141 4.23 -43.72 7.27
N GLY A 142 3.56 -43.41 6.15
CA GLY A 142 3.47 -44.32 5.00
C GLY A 142 4.85 -44.69 4.43
N ASN A 143 5.76 -43.71 4.34
CA ASN A 143 7.14 -43.94 3.92
C ASN A 143 7.94 -44.75 4.94
N ILE A 144 7.71 -44.60 6.25
CA ILE A 144 8.36 -45.42 7.31
C ILE A 144 7.82 -46.86 7.30
N GLN A 145 6.52 -47.05 7.13
CA GLN A 145 5.89 -48.37 6.97
C GLN A 145 6.39 -49.05 5.68
N SER A 146 6.54 -48.28 4.60
CA SER A 146 7.19 -48.70 3.35
C SER A 146 8.67 -49.03 3.59
N LEU A 147 9.40 -48.25 4.38
CA LEU A 147 10.81 -48.48 4.69
C LEU A 147 11.03 -49.80 5.46
N ALA A 148 10.15 -50.12 6.41
CA ALA A 148 10.18 -51.41 7.11
C ALA A 148 9.91 -52.60 6.16
N GLY A 149 9.00 -52.43 5.19
CA GLY A 149 8.81 -53.38 4.09
C GLY A 149 10.01 -53.44 3.13
N GLN A 150 10.63 -52.31 2.83
CA GLN A 150 11.79 -52.18 1.95
C GLN A 150 13.05 -52.81 2.57
N VAL A 151 13.20 -52.87 3.89
CA VAL A 151 14.33 -53.58 4.53
C VAL A 151 14.21 -55.09 4.35
N VAL A 152 12.99 -55.65 4.43
CA VAL A 152 12.73 -57.07 4.14
C VAL A 152 12.85 -57.34 2.63
N GLN A 153 12.40 -56.41 1.79
CA GLN A 153 12.54 -56.47 0.34
C GLN A 153 14.01 -56.29 -0.11
N LEU A 154 14.84 -55.50 0.60
CA LEU A 154 16.27 -55.38 0.36
C LEU A 154 16.99 -56.70 0.66
N GLN A 155 16.64 -57.41 1.73
CA GLN A 155 17.16 -58.76 1.98
C GLN A 155 16.74 -59.76 0.88
N ALA A 156 15.50 -59.67 0.39
CA ALA A 156 15.00 -60.53 -0.69
C ALA A 156 15.55 -60.16 -2.07
N ILE A 157 15.82 -58.89 -2.34
CA ILE A 157 16.46 -58.39 -3.57
C ILE A 157 17.93 -58.80 -3.61
N LEU A 158 18.60 -58.85 -2.46
CA LEU A 158 20.00 -59.27 -2.33
C LEU A 158 20.23 -60.77 -2.47
N SER A 159 19.19 -61.63 -2.44
CA SER A 159 19.35 -63.09 -2.53
C SER A 159 19.35 -63.62 -3.97
N ASN A 160 18.62 -63.00 -4.91
CA ASN A 160 18.52 -63.42 -6.32
C ASN A 160 19.37 -62.54 -7.27
N LYS A 161 20.15 -63.15 -8.18
CA LYS A 161 21.04 -62.47 -9.13
C LYS A 161 20.32 -61.46 -10.02
N GLN A 162 19.10 -61.78 -10.45
CA GLN A 162 18.35 -60.92 -11.36
C GLN A 162 17.76 -59.69 -10.67
N THR A 163 17.25 -59.85 -9.44
CA THR A 163 16.77 -58.73 -8.63
C THR A 163 17.91 -57.80 -8.20
N ARG A 164 19.11 -58.34 -7.94
CA ARG A 164 20.32 -57.52 -7.70
C ARG A 164 20.70 -56.67 -8.91
N GLY A 165 20.69 -57.27 -10.10
CA GLY A 165 20.93 -56.55 -11.36
C GLY A 165 19.94 -55.40 -11.55
N ALA A 166 18.65 -55.68 -11.35
CA ALA A 166 17.59 -54.68 -11.44
C ALA A 166 17.74 -53.55 -10.40
N PHE A 167 18.19 -53.85 -9.18
CA PHE A 167 18.45 -52.83 -8.16
C PHE A 167 19.62 -51.91 -8.55
N GLY A 168 20.70 -52.48 -9.08
CA GLY A 168 21.83 -51.71 -9.60
C GLY A 168 21.44 -50.78 -10.74
N GLN A 169 20.66 -51.29 -11.69
CA GLN A 169 20.11 -50.53 -12.81
C GLN A 169 19.18 -49.41 -12.32
N SER A 170 18.23 -49.71 -11.42
CA SER A 170 17.29 -48.73 -10.88
C SER A 170 17.99 -47.55 -10.20
N ARG A 171 19.12 -47.78 -9.52
CA ARG A 171 19.93 -46.69 -8.94
C ARG A 171 20.54 -45.78 -10.01
N MET A 172 21.04 -46.34 -11.10
CA MET A 172 21.55 -45.57 -12.24
C MET A 172 20.43 -44.75 -12.87
N GLU A 173 19.28 -45.38 -13.13
CA GLU A 173 18.11 -44.74 -13.73
C GLU A 173 17.63 -43.56 -12.88
N ALA A 174 17.59 -43.72 -11.56
CA ALA A 174 17.23 -42.65 -10.64
C ALA A 174 18.19 -41.45 -10.72
N ILE A 175 19.51 -41.68 -10.77
CA ILE A 175 20.51 -40.61 -10.89
C ILE A 175 20.35 -39.86 -12.22
N VAL A 176 20.14 -40.60 -13.32
CA VAL A 176 19.98 -39.99 -14.65
C VAL A 176 18.67 -39.20 -14.73
N ALA A 177 17.56 -39.77 -14.24
CA ALA A 177 16.25 -39.16 -14.31
C ALA A 177 16.11 -37.92 -13.41
N ASP A 178 16.79 -37.89 -12.27
CA ASP A 178 16.82 -36.72 -11.38
C ASP A 178 17.72 -35.61 -11.96
N GLY A 179 18.81 -35.98 -12.63
CA GLY A 179 19.79 -35.04 -13.15
C GLY A 179 19.50 -34.48 -14.55
N LEU A 180 18.80 -35.21 -15.43
CA LEU A 180 18.55 -34.78 -16.81
C LEU A 180 17.06 -34.56 -17.09
N PRO A 181 16.71 -33.58 -17.95
CA PRO A 181 15.33 -33.37 -18.35
C PRO A 181 14.81 -34.55 -19.21
N MET A 182 13.51 -34.79 -19.14
CA MET A 182 12.83 -35.77 -20.00
C MET A 182 13.15 -35.51 -21.48
N GLY A 183 13.54 -36.57 -22.20
CA GLY A 183 13.97 -36.51 -23.60
C GLY A 183 15.48 -36.36 -23.82
N ALA A 184 16.26 -35.96 -22.80
CA ALA A 184 17.72 -35.92 -22.87
C ALA A 184 18.39 -37.29 -22.64
N TYR A 185 17.62 -38.32 -22.33
CA TYR A 185 18.09 -39.68 -22.16
C TYR A 185 17.03 -40.68 -22.60
N GLU A 186 17.44 -41.94 -22.80
CA GLU A 186 16.57 -43.06 -23.14
C GLU A 186 17.10 -44.31 -22.43
N PHE A 187 16.23 -44.98 -21.67
CA PHE A 187 16.59 -46.24 -21.02
C PHE A 187 16.37 -47.41 -21.97
N GLN A 188 17.30 -48.36 -21.96
CA GLN A 188 17.23 -49.57 -22.75
C GLN A 188 16.97 -49.32 -24.25
N ALA A 189 17.55 -48.26 -24.80
CA ALA A 189 17.52 -47.96 -26.23
C ALA A 189 18.30 -49.01 -27.04
N THR A 190 17.84 -49.34 -28.24
CA THR A 190 18.52 -50.30 -29.12
C THR A 190 19.44 -49.55 -30.09
N LEU A 191 20.72 -49.89 -30.08
CA LEU A 191 21.72 -49.38 -31.01
C LEU A 191 21.59 -50.04 -32.39
N SER A 192 22.25 -49.46 -33.40
CA SER A 192 22.23 -49.97 -34.78
C SER A 192 22.67 -51.43 -34.94
N ASN A 193 23.55 -51.90 -34.05
CA ASN A 193 24.03 -53.29 -34.03
C ASN A 193 23.11 -54.26 -33.26
N GLY A 194 21.95 -53.80 -32.79
CA GLY A 194 20.99 -54.60 -32.02
C GLY A 194 21.34 -54.76 -30.54
N SER A 195 22.46 -54.19 -30.08
CA SER A 195 22.80 -54.16 -28.66
C SER A 195 22.00 -53.09 -27.91
N ARG A 196 21.88 -53.24 -26.59
CA ARG A 196 21.00 -52.42 -25.76
C ARG A 196 21.69 -52.05 -24.45
N PRO A 197 22.36 -50.88 -24.37
CA PRO A 197 22.87 -50.37 -23.09
C PRO A 197 21.72 -50.03 -22.15
N ASP A 198 21.98 -50.00 -20.85
CA ASP A 198 20.95 -49.69 -19.85
C ASP A 198 20.45 -48.24 -19.99
N CYS A 199 21.33 -47.30 -20.36
CA CYS A 199 20.97 -45.91 -20.63
C CYS A 199 21.79 -45.31 -21.77
N LEU A 200 21.13 -44.55 -22.64
CA LEU A 200 21.75 -43.61 -23.58
C LEU A 200 21.41 -42.18 -23.17
N VAL A 201 22.45 -41.35 -23.04
CA VAL A 201 22.31 -39.92 -22.78
C VAL A 201 22.57 -39.14 -24.07
N ARG A 202 21.61 -38.29 -24.46
CA ARG A 202 21.72 -37.43 -25.64
C ARG A 202 22.61 -36.23 -25.35
N MET A 203 23.57 -36.01 -26.24
CA MET A 203 24.48 -34.87 -26.18
C MET A 203 23.93 -33.71 -27.02
N PRO A 204 24.29 -32.45 -26.70
CA PRO A 204 23.80 -31.28 -27.44
C PRO A 204 24.34 -31.25 -28.88
N ASN A 205 23.69 -30.44 -29.73
CA ASN A 205 24.10 -30.17 -31.11
C ASN A 205 24.20 -31.42 -32.01
N GLY A 206 23.45 -32.48 -31.69
CA GLY A 206 23.49 -33.74 -32.43
C GLY A 206 24.79 -34.53 -32.26
N ALA A 207 25.58 -34.22 -31.23
CA ALA A 207 26.76 -35.01 -30.90
C ALA A 207 26.36 -36.46 -30.54
N PRO A 208 27.27 -37.44 -30.75
CA PRO A 208 27.01 -38.84 -30.46
C PRO A 208 26.54 -39.07 -29.01
N GLN A 209 25.73 -40.10 -28.78
CA GLN A 209 25.12 -40.34 -27.47
C GLN A 209 26.10 -41.03 -26.51
N LEU A 210 26.04 -40.69 -25.21
CA LEU A 210 26.85 -41.37 -24.19
C LEU A 210 26.14 -42.64 -23.73
N ALA A 211 26.80 -43.79 -23.87
CA ALA A 211 26.30 -45.07 -23.36
C ALA A 211 26.72 -45.31 -21.91
N ILE A 212 25.76 -45.75 -21.10
CA ILE A 212 25.94 -46.08 -19.68
C ILE A 212 25.35 -47.46 -19.45
N ASP A 213 26.14 -48.36 -18.85
CA ASP A 213 25.75 -49.73 -18.55
C ASP A 213 26.09 -50.06 -17.09
N ALA A 214 25.10 -50.60 -16.36
CA ALA A 214 25.21 -50.93 -14.96
C ALA A 214 25.73 -52.35 -14.78
N LYS A 215 26.92 -52.50 -14.19
CA LYS A 215 27.54 -53.79 -13.90
C LYS A 215 27.87 -53.90 -12.42
N PHE A 216 27.36 -54.95 -11.79
CA PHE A 216 27.57 -55.18 -10.36
C PHE A 216 28.24 -56.54 -10.10
N PRO A 217 29.59 -56.58 -9.97
CA PRO A 217 30.34 -57.80 -9.67
C PRO A 217 30.22 -58.20 -8.18
N LEU A 218 29.02 -58.16 -7.61
CA LEU A 218 28.80 -58.38 -6.17
C LEU A 218 29.14 -59.81 -5.74
N GLU A 219 28.90 -60.81 -6.58
CA GLU A 219 29.18 -62.22 -6.26
C GLU A 219 30.69 -62.43 -6.04
N ALA A 220 31.50 -61.92 -6.97
CA ALA A 220 32.95 -61.98 -6.86
C ALA A 220 33.48 -61.09 -5.72
N TRP A 221 32.85 -59.94 -5.45
CA TRP A 221 33.18 -59.11 -4.28
C TRP A 221 32.87 -59.80 -2.95
N ASN A 222 31.70 -60.43 -2.82
CA ASN A 222 31.33 -61.18 -1.63
C ASN A 222 32.25 -62.38 -1.43
N ALA A 223 32.70 -63.03 -2.51
CA ALA A 223 33.69 -64.09 -2.45
C ALA A 223 35.04 -63.60 -1.90
N ILE A 224 35.48 -62.39 -2.25
CA ILE A 224 36.68 -61.77 -1.65
C ILE A 224 36.47 -61.54 -0.15
N ARG A 225 35.30 -61.01 0.25
CA ARG A 225 35.00 -60.74 1.67
C ARG A 225 34.82 -62.00 2.53
N ALA A 226 34.39 -63.11 1.94
CA ALA A 226 34.15 -64.37 2.63
C ALA A 226 35.35 -65.33 2.59
N ALA A 227 36.42 -64.99 1.88
CA ALA A 227 37.60 -65.84 1.75
C ALA A 227 38.41 -65.88 3.06
N ASP A 228 38.67 -67.09 3.56
CA ASP A 228 39.46 -67.32 4.77
C ASP A 228 40.91 -67.67 4.41
N GLY A 229 41.81 -66.72 4.65
CA GLY A 229 43.25 -66.90 4.43
C GLY A 229 43.76 -66.41 3.06
N ALA A 230 45.06 -66.17 2.99
CA ALA A 230 45.69 -65.41 1.91
C ALA A 230 45.54 -66.05 0.51
N GLU A 231 45.56 -67.38 0.41
CA GLU A 231 45.46 -68.08 -0.87
C GLU A 231 44.03 -68.06 -1.43
N GLN A 232 43.01 -68.23 -0.58
CA GLN A 232 41.61 -68.12 -0.99
C GLN A 232 41.28 -66.69 -1.43
N GLN A 233 41.82 -65.69 -0.72
CA GLN A 233 41.66 -64.28 -1.07
C GLN A 233 42.28 -63.95 -2.43
N LYS A 234 43.48 -64.48 -2.74
CA LYS A 234 44.10 -64.32 -4.06
C LYS A 234 43.24 -64.91 -5.18
N ILE A 235 42.70 -66.12 -4.99
CA ILE A 235 41.87 -66.77 -6.00
C ILE A 235 40.59 -65.95 -6.25
N ALA A 236 39.93 -65.51 -5.17
CA ALA A 236 38.73 -64.66 -5.27
C ALA A 236 39.02 -63.32 -5.97
N ALA A 237 40.16 -62.69 -5.64
CA ALA A 237 40.60 -61.46 -6.29
C ALA A 237 40.87 -61.64 -7.80
N GLN A 238 41.50 -62.75 -8.20
CA GLN A 238 41.72 -63.07 -9.61
C GLN A 238 40.41 -63.30 -10.36
N ALA A 239 39.42 -63.93 -9.73
CA ALA A 239 38.09 -64.11 -10.30
C ALA A 239 37.37 -62.77 -10.49
N PHE A 240 37.37 -61.91 -9.47
CA PHE A 240 36.79 -60.56 -9.53
C PHE A 240 37.41 -59.70 -10.63
N ARG A 241 38.75 -59.70 -10.72
CA ARG A 241 39.47 -59.04 -11.80
C ARG A 241 38.99 -59.50 -13.17
N ARG A 242 38.88 -60.81 -13.38
CA ARG A 242 38.47 -61.39 -14.67
C ARG A 242 37.04 -60.99 -15.03
N ASP A 243 36.13 -60.98 -14.05
CA ASP A 243 34.73 -60.61 -14.23
C ASP A 243 34.60 -59.15 -14.72
N ILE A 244 35.30 -58.22 -14.07
CA ILE A 244 35.32 -56.81 -14.50
C ILE A 244 35.94 -56.67 -15.90
N GLU A 245 37.04 -57.38 -16.17
CA GLU A 245 37.68 -57.32 -17.50
C GLU A 245 36.76 -57.84 -18.63
N ILE A 246 35.88 -58.79 -18.35
CA ILE A 246 34.86 -59.26 -19.29
C ILE A 246 33.82 -58.17 -19.51
N HIS A 247 33.30 -57.57 -18.44
CA HIS A 247 32.33 -56.48 -18.54
C HIS A 247 32.86 -55.27 -19.32
N VAL A 248 34.10 -54.86 -19.04
CA VAL A 248 34.78 -53.79 -19.78
C VAL A 248 34.85 -54.11 -21.27
N ARG A 249 35.24 -55.35 -21.61
CA ARG A 249 35.33 -55.78 -23.01
C ARG A 249 33.96 -55.74 -23.68
N ASP A 250 32.96 -56.35 -23.06
CA ASP A 250 31.59 -56.39 -23.55
C ASP A 250 31.04 -54.98 -23.83
N ILE A 251 31.24 -54.04 -22.90
CA ILE A 251 30.81 -52.64 -23.05
C ILE A 251 31.54 -52.00 -24.24
N SER A 252 32.87 -52.17 -24.30
CA SER A 252 33.67 -51.57 -25.37
C SER A 252 33.32 -52.10 -26.76
N GLU A 253 33.03 -53.39 -26.90
CA GLU A 253 32.73 -54.04 -28.18
C GLU A 253 31.28 -53.79 -28.63
N LYS A 254 30.33 -53.75 -27.68
CA LYS A 254 28.90 -53.61 -28.00
C LYS A 254 28.49 -52.15 -28.19
N TYR A 255 29.04 -51.23 -27.39
CA TYR A 255 28.47 -49.88 -27.26
C TYR A 255 29.33 -48.77 -27.85
N LEU A 256 30.58 -49.01 -28.25
CA LEU A 256 31.42 -47.99 -28.91
C LEU A 256 31.27 -48.07 -30.43
N ILE A 257 30.24 -47.42 -30.96
CA ILE A 257 29.90 -47.38 -32.38
C ILE A 257 30.23 -45.99 -32.95
N GLN A 258 31.16 -45.94 -33.90
CA GLN A 258 31.64 -44.69 -34.48
C GLN A 258 30.49 -43.88 -35.13
N GLY A 259 30.31 -42.64 -34.68
CA GLY A 259 29.30 -41.72 -35.21
C GLY A 259 27.90 -41.88 -34.60
N GLU A 260 27.65 -42.95 -33.83
CA GLU A 260 26.37 -43.18 -33.13
C GLU A 260 26.53 -42.90 -31.63
N THR A 261 27.58 -43.45 -31.02
CA THR A 261 27.90 -43.26 -29.60
C THR A 261 29.18 -42.46 -29.41
N GLN A 262 29.35 -41.91 -28.20
CA GLN A 262 30.58 -41.27 -27.79
C GLN A 262 31.77 -42.22 -27.88
N ASP A 263 32.97 -41.65 -28.03
CA ASP A 263 34.22 -42.41 -28.01
C ASP A 263 34.47 -43.11 -26.68
N THR A 264 33.79 -42.67 -25.62
CA THR A 264 33.82 -43.25 -24.29
C THR A 264 32.44 -43.75 -23.86
N ALA A 265 32.42 -44.81 -23.07
CA ALA A 265 31.23 -45.35 -22.41
C ALA A 265 31.45 -45.46 -20.90
N PHE A 266 30.37 -45.39 -20.12
CA PHE A 266 30.41 -45.51 -18.67
C PHE A 266 30.01 -46.91 -18.21
N MET A 267 30.87 -47.53 -17.41
CA MET A 267 30.52 -48.72 -16.64
C MET A 267 30.16 -48.28 -15.23
N PHE A 268 28.86 -48.29 -14.93
CA PHE A 268 28.34 -47.89 -13.64
C PHE A 268 28.43 -49.03 -12.63
N VAL A 269 29.12 -48.77 -11.51
CA VAL A 269 29.22 -49.69 -10.37
C VAL A 269 28.35 -49.15 -9.23
N PRO A 270 27.23 -49.81 -8.87
CA PRO A 270 26.23 -49.27 -7.94
C PRO A 270 26.64 -49.26 -6.45
N SER A 271 27.94 -49.20 -6.14
CA SER A 271 28.49 -49.19 -4.78
C SER A 271 29.80 -48.40 -4.74
N GLU A 272 29.85 -47.40 -3.86
CA GLU A 272 31.09 -46.64 -3.62
C GLU A 272 32.21 -47.52 -3.07
N SER A 273 31.89 -48.44 -2.17
CA SER A 273 32.89 -49.34 -1.58
C SER A 273 33.52 -50.27 -2.62
N VAL A 274 32.72 -50.81 -3.55
CA VAL A 274 33.23 -51.65 -4.64
C VAL A 274 34.05 -50.81 -5.63
N PHE A 275 33.61 -49.59 -5.94
CA PHE A 275 34.36 -48.68 -6.78
C PHE A 275 35.74 -48.33 -6.19
N ALA A 276 35.80 -48.00 -4.89
CA ALA A 276 37.04 -47.69 -4.19
C ALA A 276 38.01 -48.87 -4.20
N GLU A 277 37.52 -50.08 -3.91
CA GLU A 277 38.31 -51.30 -3.96
C GLU A 277 38.93 -51.55 -5.35
N ILE A 278 38.15 -51.34 -6.42
CA ILE A 278 38.64 -51.49 -7.80
C ILE A 278 39.83 -50.56 -8.06
N HIS A 279 39.77 -49.32 -7.56
CA HIS A 279 40.82 -48.33 -7.78
C HIS A 279 42.03 -48.52 -6.86
N GLU A 280 41.83 -49.06 -5.65
CA GLU A 280 42.90 -49.29 -4.68
C GLU A 280 43.70 -50.56 -5.00
N ASN A 281 43.00 -51.68 -5.28
CA ASN A 281 43.62 -53.01 -5.37
C ASN A 281 43.67 -53.58 -6.79
N PHE A 282 42.96 -52.98 -7.76
CA PHE A 282 42.84 -53.48 -9.13
C PHE A 282 43.18 -52.44 -10.20
N ASP A 283 44.19 -51.58 -9.97
CA ASP A 283 44.63 -50.54 -10.93
C ASP A 283 44.84 -51.07 -12.36
N ALA A 284 45.42 -52.27 -12.52
CA ALA A 284 45.62 -52.87 -13.85
C ALA A 284 44.31 -53.02 -14.65
N VAL A 285 43.18 -53.25 -13.97
CA VAL A 285 41.85 -53.33 -14.59
C VAL A 285 41.36 -51.94 -14.97
N VAL A 286 41.55 -50.94 -14.09
CA VAL A 286 41.20 -49.54 -14.36
C VAL A 286 41.96 -49.03 -15.60
N GLN A 287 43.26 -49.29 -15.68
CA GLN A 287 44.09 -48.92 -16.84
C GLN A 287 43.67 -49.65 -18.12
N LYS A 288 43.15 -50.88 -18.01
CA LYS A 288 42.62 -51.63 -19.15
C LYS A 288 41.26 -51.08 -19.59
N ALA A 289 40.40 -50.71 -18.65
CA ALA A 289 39.12 -50.04 -18.92
C ALA A 289 39.34 -48.72 -19.64
N HIS A 290 40.24 -47.87 -19.13
CA HIS A 290 40.58 -46.60 -19.76
C HIS A 290 41.13 -46.79 -21.19
N ARG A 291 42.01 -47.77 -21.42
CA ARG A 291 42.50 -48.11 -22.78
C ARG A 291 41.41 -48.62 -23.71
N ALA A 292 40.41 -49.33 -23.17
CA ALA A 292 39.21 -49.73 -23.90
C ALA A 292 38.18 -48.59 -24.04
N ARG A 293 38.51 -47.37 -23.61
CA ARG A 293 37.63 -46.18 -23.58
C ARG A 293 36.37 -46.39 -22.73
N VAL A 294 36.45 -47.24 -21.71
CA VAL A 294 35.40 -47.47 -20.72
C VAL A 294 35.81 -46.81 -19.41
N ILE A 295 35.00 -45.88 -18.93
CA ILE A 295 35.23 -45.19 -17.66
C ILE A 295 34.37 -45.86 -16.59
N ILE A 296 35.02 -46.37 -15.55
CA ILE A 296 34.33 -46.93 -14.40
C ILE A 296 33.84 -45.77 -13.53
N VAL A 297 32.55 -45.74 -13.21
CA VAL A 297 31.94 -44.66 -12.44
C VAL A 297 31.14 -45.21 -11.26
N SER A 298 31.22 -44.52 -10.12
CA SER A 298 30.40 -44.77 -8.93
C SER A 298 29.14 -43.90 -8.92
N PRO A 299 28.19 -44.10 -7.98
CA PRO A 299 27.03 -43.22 -7.81
C PRO A 299 27.37 -41.73 -7.75
N SER A 300 28.38 -41.34 -6.95
CA SER A 300 28.76 -39.95 -6.80
C SER A 300 29.39 -39.38 -8.07
N LEU A 301 30.24 -40.17 -8.74
CA LEU A 301 30.89 -39.72 -9.97
C LEU A 301 29.92 -39.65 -11.14
N LEU A 302 28.96 -40.58 -11.23
CA LEU A 302 27.88 -40.54 -12.20
C LEU A 302 27.01 -39.29 -11.98
N MET A 303 26.60 -39.02 -10.74
CA MET A 303 25.82 -37.83 -10.40
C MET A 303 26.53 -36.54 -10.84
N LEU A 304 27.83 -36.41 -10.54
CA LEU A 304 28.63 -35.27 -10.99
C LEU A 304 28.70 -35.18 -12.52
N SER A 305 28.94 -36.31 -13.19
CA SER A 305 29.01 -36.35 -14.66
C SER A 305 27.69 -35.95 -15.30
N ILE A 306 26.57 -36.40 -14.74
CA ILE A 306 25.22 -36.04 -15.18
C ILE A 306 24.96 -34.54 -14.95
N GLN A 307 25.35 -33.98 -13.82
CA GLN A 307 25.25 -32.53 -13.57
C GLN A 307 26.04 -31.71 -14.59
N VAL A 308 27.24 -32.16 -14.95
CA VAL A 308 28.05 -31.52 -16.00
C VAL A 308 27.31 -31.59 -17.35
N ILE A 309 26.79 -32.76 -17.73
CA ILE A 309 26.00 -32.91 -18.96
C ILE A 309 24.77 -32.00 -18.95
N GLN A 310 24.06 -31.91 -17.81
CA GLN A 310 22.90 -31.04 -17.63
C GLN A 310 23.27 -29.56 -17.87
N ALA A 311 24.41 -29.11 -17.33
CA ALA A 311 24.90 -27.75 -17.52
C ALA A 311 25.20 -27.47 -19.00
N ILE A 312 25.86 -28.40 -19.70
CA ILE A 312 26.16 -28.27 -21.13
C ILE A 312 24.86 -28.25 -21.96
N LEU A 313 23.88 -29.10 -21.65
CA LEU A 313 22.57 -29.11 -22.33
C LEU A 313 21.78 -27.82 -22.07
N LYS A 314 21.90 -27.21 -20.89
CA LYS A 314 21.29 -25.92 -20.58
C LYS A 314 21.96 -24.80 -21.37
N ASP A 315 23.29 -24.79 -21.42
CA ASP A 315 24.06 -23.79 -22.18
C ASP A 315 23.74 -23.85 -23.68
N ALA A 316 23.69 -25.06 -24.26
CA ALA A 316 23.32 -25.25 -25.66
C ALA A 316 21.91 -24.71 -25.97
N ARG A 317 20.92 -25.02 -25.12
CA ARG A 317 19.55 -24.49 -25.25
C ARG A 317 19.51 -22.97 -25.13
N MET A 318 20.28 -22.38 -24.21
CA MET A 318 20.35 -20.93 -24.02
C MET A 318 20.92 -20.23 -25.26
N ARG A 319 21.94 -20.80 -25.90
CA ARG A 319 22.51 -20.28 -27.16
C ARG A 319 21.51 -20.33 -28.32
N GLU A 320 20.73 -21.40 -28.43
CA GLU A 320 19.68 -21.51 -29.44
C GLU A 320 18.61 -20.42 -29.26
N GLN A 321 18.17 -20.18 -28.02
CA GLN A 321 17.21 -19.11 -27.72
C GLN A 321 17.79 -17.70 -27.95
N ALA A 322 19.09 -17.50 -27.71
CA ALA A 322 19.75 -16.22 -27.98
C ALA A 322 19.69 -15.83 -29.47
N HIS A 323 19.83 -16.80 -30.38
CA HIS A 323 19.67 -16.56 -31.82
C HIS A 323 18.23 -16.18 -32.19
N LEU A 324 17.23 -16.78 -31.54
CA LEU A 324 15.83 -16.41 -31.74
C LEU A 324 15.55 -14.98 -31.26
N ILE A 325 16.05 -14.61 -30.07
CA ILE A 325 15.92 -13.25 -29.53
C ILE A 325 16.60 -12.24 -30.45
N GLN A 326 17.80 -12.53 -30.95
CA GLN A 326 18.50 -11.67 -31.90
C GLN A 326 17.66 -11.41 -33.16
N GLY A 327 17.03 -12.45 -33.71
CA GLY A 327 16.11 -12.32 -34.85
C GLY A 327 14.91 -11.42 -34.55
N GLU A 328 14.33 -11.53 -33.37
CA GLU A 328 13.19 -10.71 -32.96
C GLU A 328 13.58 -9.25 -32.69
N VAL A 329 14.77 -9.01 -32.12
CA VAL A 329 15.31 -7.66 -31.95
C VAL A 329 15.54 -6.97 -33.29
N ILE A 330 16.02 -7.68 -34.31
CA ILE A 330 16.19 -7.12 -35.66
C ILE A 330 14.83 -6.66 -36.23
N ARG A 331 13.79 -7.50 -36.13
CA ARG A 331 12.43 -7.14 -36.57
C ARG A 331 11.88 -5.93 -35.82
N LEU A 332 12.10 -5.87 -34.51
CA LEU A 332 11.70 -4.72 -33.70
C LEU A 332 12.40 -3.43 -34.18
N MET A 333 13.70 -3.50 -34.51
CA MET A 333 14.42 -2.34 -35.04
C MET A 333 13.87 -1.88 -36.40
N GLU A 334 13.47 -2.81 -37.27
CA GLU A 334 12.81 -2.50 -38.54
C GLU A 334 11.47 -1.79 -38.33
N ASP A 335 10.68 -2.24 -37.36
CA ASP A 335 9.41 -1.60 -37.01
C ASP A 335 9.62 -0.20 -36.42
N VAL A 336 10.62 -0.01 -35.55
CA VAL A 336 11.00 1.31 -35.02
C VAL A 336 11.43 2.25 -36.14
N ALA A 337 12.23 1.78 -37.10
CA ALA A 337 12.62 2.58 -38.26
C ALA A 337 11.42 2.99 -39.12
N ARG A 338 10.43 2.11 -39.29
CA ARG A 338 9.18 2.41 -39.99
C ARG A 338 8.35 3.47 -39.26
N VAL A 339 8.33 3.44 -37.92
CA VAL A 339 7.66 4.45 -37.10
C VAL A 339 8.38 5.80 -37.23
N ASP A 340 9.71 5.83 -37.17
CA ASP A 340 10.51 7.06 -37.35
C ASP A 340 10.21 7.73 -38.70
N GLU A 341 10.19 6.95 -39.79
CA GLU A 341 9.84 7.45 -41.12
C GLU A 341 8.42 8.05 -41.17
N ARG A 342 7.43 7.40 -40.53
CA ARG A 342 6.07 7.93 -40.45
C ARG A 342 5.99 9.22 -39.65
N VAL A 343 6.74 9.32 -38.56
CA VAL A 343 6.83 10.53 -37.74
C VAL A 343 7.48 11.67 -38.52
N ARG A 344 8.54 11.41 -39.31
CA ARG A 344 9.17 12.42 -40.18
C ARG A 344 8.21 12.94 -41.25
N ARG A 345 7.43 12.07 -41.87
CA ARG A 345 6.37 12.47 -42.81
C ARG A 345 5.32 13.33 -42.13
N LEU A 346 4.87 12.91 -40.94
CA LEU A 346 3.90 13.68 -40.16
C LEU A 346 4.43 15.06 -39.79
N GLN A 347 5.69 15.18 -39.36
CA GLN A 347 6.36 16.45 -39.09
C GLN A 347 6.35 17.37 -40.33
N THR A 348 6.59 16.81 -41.51
CA THR A 348 6.55 17.55 -42.77
C THR A 348 5.14 18.10 -43.06
N HIS A 349 4.10 17.28 -42.86
CA HIS A 349 2.71 17.70 -43.03
C HIS A 349 2.29 18.78 -42.03
N PHE A 350 2.66 18.66 -40.75
CA PHE A 350 2.40 19.72 -39.77
C PHE A 350 3.09 21.04 -40.16
N GLY A 351 4.33 20.97 -40.66
CA GLY A 351 5.03 22.14 -41.17
C GLY A 351 4.34 22.81 -42.37
N GLN A 352 3.67 22.02 -43.23
CA GLN A 352 2.84 22.54 -44.32
C GLN A 352 1.56 23.16 -43.78
N SER A 353 0.81 22.47 -42.91
CA SER A 353 -0.42 23.00 -42.31
C SER A 353 -0.18 24.29 -41.52
N ALA A 354 0.96 24.41 -40.83
CA ALA A 354 1.33 25.65 -40.14
C ALA A 354 1.50 26.82 -41.13
N LYS A 355 2.14 26.59 -42.28
CA LYS A 355 2.26 27.61 -43.34
C LYS A 355 0.90 28.00 -43.92
N ASP A 356 0.03 27.01 -44.17
CA ASP A 356 -1.32 27.27 -44.69
C ASP A 356 -2.13 28.14 -43.72
N ILE A 357 -2.01 27.88 -42.41
CA ILE A 357 -2.63 28.70 -41.36
C ILE A 357 -2.10 30.14 -41.40
N ASP A 358 -0.78 30.32 -41.52
CA ASP A 358 -0.16 31.65 -41.61
C ASP A 358 -0.68 32.44 -42.83
N GLU A 359 -0.81 31.79 -43.99
CA GLU A 359 -1.36 32.41 -45.21
C GLU A 359 -2.84 32.82 -45.07
N ILE A 360 -3.65 31.98 -44.40
CA ILE A 360 -5.05 32.28 -44.07
C ILE A 360 -5.13 33.50 -43.15
N LEU A 361 -4.28 33.57 -42.11
CA LEU A 361 -4.25 34.71 -41.18
C LEU A 361 -3.86 36.02 -41.88
N VAL A 362 -2.87 35.98 -42.79
CA VAL A 362 -2.48 37.13 -43.61
C VAL A 362 -3.64 37.58 -44.50
N SER A 363 -4.31 36.65 -45.17
CA SER A 363 -5.43 36.94 -46.06
C SER A 363 -6.63 37.50 -45.29
N THR A 364 -6.95 36.92 -44.14
CA THR A 364 -8.01 37.39 -43.23
C THR A 364 -7.70 38.81 -42.76
N SER A 365 -6.47 39.10 -42.33
CA SER A 365 -6.06 40.45 -41.94
C SER A 365 -6.22 41.47 -43.07
N LYS A 366 -5.87 41.10 -44.31
CA LYS A 366 -6.08 41.96 -45.49
C LYS A 366 -7.57 42.23 -45.73
N VAL A 367 -8.42 41.21 -45.61
CA VAL A 367 -9.88 41.35 -45.74
C VAL A 367 -10.44 42.26 -44.64
N THR A 368 -10.05 42.05 -43.38
CA THR A 368 -10.47 42.91 -42.26
C THR A 368 -10.07 44.37 -42.48
N LYS A 369 -8.83 44.63 -42.91
CA LYS A 369 -8.37 46.01 -43.24
C LYS A 369 -9.16 46.63 -44.40
N ARG A 370 -9.51 45.85 -45.43
CA ARG A 370 -10.36 46.33 -46.53
C ARG A 370 -11.79 46.60 -46.06
N GLY A 371 -12.37 45.74 -45.22
CA GLY A 371 -13.68 45.96 -44.60
C GLY A 371 -13.73 47.24 -43.79
N GLN A 372 -12.74 47.48 -42.92
CA GLN A 372 -12.60 48.74 -42.16
C GLN A 372 -12.48 49.97 -43.08
N LYS A 373 -11.82 49.83 -44.23
CA LYS A 373 -11.68 50.93 -45.20
C LYS A 373 -12.98 51.21 -45.95
N ILE A 374 -13.79 50.19 -46.21
CA ILE A 374 -15.13 50.33 -46.81
C ILE A 374 -16.09 50.97 -45.81
N GLU A 375 -16.08 50.52 -44.55
CA GLU A 375 -16.82 51.15 -43.45
C GLU A 375 -16.45 52.64 -43.34
N ALA A 376 -15.16 52.97 -43.35
CA ALA A 376 -14.70 54.37 -43.34
C ALA A 376 -15.08 55.18 -44.59
N LEU A 377 -15.40 54.54 -45.72
CA LEU A 377 -15.87 55.20 -46.95
C LEU A 377 -17.40 55.37 -46.94
N GLU A 378 -18.17 54.39 -46.47
CA GLU A 378 -19.64 54.51 -46.29
C GLU A 378 -20.01 55.56 -45.25
N PHE A 379 -19.18 55.75 -44.21
CA PHE A 379 -19.35 56.83 -43.23
C PHE A 379 -18.58 58.11 -43.60
N GLY A 380 -17.81 58.10 -44.69
CA GLY A 380 -17.00 59.23 -45.16
C GLY A 380 -17.73 60.19 -46.12
N GLU A 381 -18.90 59.81 -46.65
CA GLU A 381 -19.75 60.69 -47.47
C GLU A 381 -20.90 61.34 -46.70
N SER A 382 -21.09 61.05 -45.41
CA SER A 382 -22.22 61.58 -44.63
C SER A 382 -21.88 62.64 -43.59
N GLU A 383 -20.62 63.08 -43.45
CA GLU A 383 -20.24 64.16 -42.52
C GLU A 383 -19.20 65.11 -43.13
N ALA A 384 -19.63 65.88 -44.13
CA ALA A 384 -18.99 67.15 -44.51
C ALA A 384 -19.87 68.34 -44.08
N GLU A 385 -20.36 68.33 -42.85
CA GLU A 385 -20.91 69.47 -42.07
C GLU A 385 -21.23 68.85 -40.70
N VAL A 386 -20.49 69.06 -39.62
CA VAL A 386 -20.45 70.30 -38.83
C VAL A 386 -19.24 70.24 -37.89
N ARG A 387 -18.62 71.40 -37.70
CA ARG A 387 -17.47 71.67 -36.83
C ARG A 387 -17.74 71.38 -35.35
N GLY A 388 -16.72 70.84 -34.68
CA GLY A 388 -16.08 71.54 -33.54
C GLY A 388 -16.06 70.84 -32.18
N GLY A 389 -14.85 70.56 -31.68
CA GLY A 389 -14.54 70.69 -30.25
C GLY A 389 -13.84 69.51 -29.54
N GLY A 390 -12.50 69.58 -29.44
CA GLY A 390 -11.72 69.23 -28.23
C GLY A 390 -11.45 67.75 -27.90
N PRO A 391 -10.20 67.35 -27.55
CA PRO A 391 -9.80 65.95 -27.55
C PRO A 391 -9.99 65.25 -26.19
N ALA A 392 -10.51 64.02 -26.20
CA ALA A 392 -10.41 63.09 -25.08
C ALA A 392 -9.54 61.89 -25.50
N LYS A 393 -8.35 61.80 -24.91
CA LYS A 393 -7.47 60.62 -24.97
C LYS A 393 -8.21 59.41 -24.37
N ALA A 394 -8.32 58.33 -25.13
CA ALA A 394 -8.61 57.00 -24.61
C ALA A 394 -7.45 56.06 -24.99
N GLU A 395 -6.67 55.71 -23.98
CA GLU A 395 -5.67 54.64 -24.04
C GLU A 395 -6.39 53.28 -24.11
N ALA A 396 -6.18 52.54 -25.20
CA ALA A 396 -6.57 51.13 -25.29
C ALA A 396 -5.31 50.27 -25.30
N GLY A 397 -4.91 49.82 -24.11
CA GLY A 397 -3.87 48.82 -23.94
C GLY A 397 -4.37 47.45 -24.41
N VAL A 398 -3.88 46.97 -25.55
CA VAL A 398 -4.05 45.58 -25.98
C VAL A 398 -3.03 44.74 -25.22
N ARG A 399 -3.51 44.01 -24.19
CA ARG A 399 -2.73 42.94 -23.56
C ARG A 399 -2.74 41.72 -24.49
N VAL A 400 -1.60 41.46 -25.12
CA VAL A 400 -1.31 40.19 -25.80
C VAL A 400 -1.17 39.11 -24.73
N ALA A 401 -2.05 38.09 -24.78
CA ALA A 401 -1.93 36.92 -23.95
C ALA A 401 -0.80 36.04 -24.49
N ASP A 402 0.30 35.98 -23.74
CA ASP A 402 1.47 35.17 -24.04
C ASP A 402 1.18 33.71 -23.63
N SER A 403 0.98 32.84 -24.61
CA SER A 403 0.78 31.39 -24.41
C SER A 403 2.13 30.72 -24.21
N LYS A 404 2.57 30.61 -22.95
CA LYS A 404 3.67 29.72 -22.56
C LYS A 404 3.13 28.31 -22.33
N THR A 405 3.16 27.48 -23.37
CA THR A 405 3.08 26.02 -23.21
C THR A 405 4.03 25.34 -24.19
N GLY A 406 4.99 24.57 -23.65
CA GLY A 406 5.63 23.49 -24.40
C GLY A 406 7.16 23.46 -24.43
N GLN A 407 7.85 23.37 -23.28
CA GLN A 407 9.16 22.70 -23.22
C GLN A 407 9.21 21.78 -22.00
N LEU A 408 8.72 20.56 -22.17
CA LEU A 408 9.05 19.44 -21.28
C LEU A 408 10.39 18.88 -21.75
N ARG A 409 11.46 19.16 -21.00
CA ARG A 409 12.77 18.53 -21.19
C ARG A 409 12.71 17.10 -20.63
N LEU A 410 12.85 16.11 -21.50
CA LEU A 410 13.15 14.74 -21.10
C LEU A 410 14.52 14.73 -20.41
N ARG A 411 14.57 14.29 -19.16
CA ARG A 411 15.81 14.05 -18.42
C ARG A 411 16.21 12.60 -18.69
N VAL A 412 17.21 12.39 -19.53
CA VAL A 412 17.88 11.09 -19.65
C VAL A 412 18.68 10.90 -18.36
N VAL A 413 18.35 9.86 -17.61
CA VAL A 413 19.17 9.39 -16.49
C VAL A 413 20.17 8.43 -17.11
N GLU A 414 21.39 8.91 -17.35
CA GLU A 414 22.53 8.02 -17.52
C GLU A 414 22.76 7.34 -16.17
N GLY A 415 22.69 6.01 -16.16
CA GLY A 415 23.17 5.20 -15.05
C GLY A 415 24.68 5.11 -15.16
N ASP A 416 25.38 5.49 -14.09
CA ASP A 416 26.81 5.22 -13.95
C ASP A 416 27.03 3.70 -13.81
N ASP A 417 27.89 3.16 -14.67
CA ASP A 417 28.63 1.91 -14.48
C ASP A 417 29.74 2.08 -13.44
#